data_AF-A0A2R4WI68-F1
#
_entry.id   AF-A0A2R4WI68-F1
#
_cell.length_a   1.000
_cell.length_b   1.000
_cell.length_c   1.000
_cell.angle_alpha   90.00
_cell.angle_beta   90.00
_cell.angle_gamma   90.00
#
_symmetry.space_group_name_H-M   'P 1'
#
loop_
_entity.id
_entity.type
_entity.pdbx_description
1 polymer ?
#
loop_
_entity_poly.entity_id
_entity_poly.type
_entity_poly.pdbx_seq_one_letter_code
_entity_poly.pdbx_strand_id
1 'polypeptide(L)'
;MRRIYGYGLGAFALAAASAAAAQTYQTWVGQAGEQLPGFVITCPTGSARQAAPCGTPGNPLQVASAPSASPDNGLAVSRIMTTASAAAMTIKPAPGRLYAFNLCNNASTSRYVRFYNAAAATTGTTPVYAGPITLAAGGCQQFTTAVGLGFSAGIALSVTAANGDGDATPGIAGDVSGFLGFL
;
A
#
# COMPACT_ATOMS: atom_id res chain seq x y z
N MET A 1 72.02 -47.26 34.14
CA MET A 1 71.06 -46.70 35.12
C MET A 1 69.65 -47.01 34.63
N ARG A 2 68.91 -47.75 35.46
CA ARG A 2 67.51 -48.18 35.26
C ARG A 2 66.56 -46.98 35.06
N ARG A 3 65.47 -47.16 34.30
CA ARG A 3 64.05 -47.07 34.76
C ARG A 3 63.07 -47.30 33.59
N ILE A 4 62.23 -48.36 33.64
CA ILE A 4 60.79 -48.44 34.04
C ILE A 4 59.85 -48.31 32.82
N TYR A 5 59.22 -49.43 32.36
CA TYR A 5 57.78 -49.82 32.48
C TYR A 5 56.78 -48.72 32.05
N GLY A 6 55.69 -48.96 31.32
CA GLY A 6 55.00 -50.18 30.98
C GLY A 6 53.66 -49.85 30.30
N TYR A 7 53.04 -50.92 29.82
CA TYR A 7 51.73 -51.13 29.21
C TYR A 7 50.54 -50.25 29.66
N GLY A 8 49.58 -50.05 28.75
CA GLY A 8 48.23 -49.60 29.12
C GLY A 8 47.26 -49.56 27.94
N LEU A 9 46.37 -50.56 27.89
CA LEU A 9 45.16 -50.64 27.07
C LEU A 9 44.14 -49.52 27.37
N GLY A 10 43.24 -49.28 26.40
CA GLY A 10 41.91 -48.70 26.61
C GLY A 10 41.75 -47.31 25.97
N ALA A 11 40.63 -46.91 25.40
CA ALA A 11 39.33 -47.52 25.17
C ALA A 11 38.62 -46.67 24.09
N PHE A 12 37.71 -47.29 23.33
CA PHE A 12 36.76 -46.58 22.48
C PHE A 12 35.88 -45.64 23.33
N ALA A 13 35.83 -44.36 22.98
CA ALA A 13 34.69 -43.49 23.29
C ALA A 13 34.52 -42.46 22.17
N LEU A 14 33.52 -42.72 21.34
CA LEU A 14 32.93 -41.76 20.42
C LEU A 14 32.28 -40.64 21.26
N ALA A 15 32.83 -39.44 21.23
CA ALA A 15 32.15 -38.24 21.73
C ALA A 15 32.18 -37.19 20.62
N ALA A 16 31.14 -37.25 19.77
CA ALA A 16 30.74 -36.13 18.95
C ALA A 16 30.26 -35.01 19.91
N ALA A 17 31.17 -34.12 20.30
CA ALA A 17 30.77 -32.86 20.89
C ALA A 17 30.29 -31.98 19.74
N SER A 18 28.97 -31.91 19.57
CA SER A 18 28.34 -30.80 18.87
C SER A 18 28.75 -29.53 19.60
N ALA A 19 29.71 -28.78 19.05
CA ALA A 19 29.94 -27.42 19.47
C ALA A 19 28.67 -26.62 19.13
N ALA A 20 27.75 -26.56 20.08
CA ALA A 20 26.75 -25.52 20.10
C ALA A 20 27.53 -24.21 20.02
N ALA A 21 27.41 -23.51 18.88
CA ALA A 21 27.92 -22.17 18.74
C ALA A 21 27.25 -21.33 19.82
N ALA A 22 27.95 -21.12 20.94
CA ALA A 22 27.59 -20.08 21.88
C ALA A 22 27.62 -18.79 21.05
N GLN A 23 26.44 -18.27 20.69
CA GLN A 23 26.33 -16.94 20.12
C GLN A 23 26.84 -15.99 21.20
N THR A 24 28.10 -15.60 21.10
CA THR A 24 28.67 -14.52 21.90
C THR A 24 27.75 -13.33 21.67
N TYR A 25 27.07 -12.89 22.72
CA TYR A 25 26.17 -11.74 22.68
C TYR A 25 27.03 -10.50 22.42
N GLN A 26 27.28 -10.20 21.13
CA GLN A 26 28.07 -9.05 20.75
C GLN A 26 27.19 -7.81 20.94
N THR A 27 27.65 -6.89 21.78
CA THR A 27 27.01 -5.60 22.03
C THR A 27 26.85 -4.85 20.72
N TRP A 28 25.64 -4.38 20.43
CA TRP A 28 25.38 -3.56 19.26
C TRP A 28 26.14 -2.25 19.36
N VAL A 29 26.72 -1.82 18.24
CA VAL A 29 27.52 -0.59 18.15
C VAL A 29 26.77 0.43 17.31
N GLY A 30 26.56 1.63 17.84
CA GLY A 30 25.94 2.76 17.13
C GLY A 30 26.86 3.31 16.04
N GLN A 31 26.32 4.20 15.18
CA GLN A 31 27.10 4.81 14.09
C GLN A 31 28.34 5.60 14.55
N ALA A 32 28.36 6.05 15.82
CA ALA A 32 29.50 6.74 16.43
C ALA A 32 30.46 5.81 17.22
N GLY A 33 30.26 4.49 17.18
CA GLY A 33 31.09 3.53 17.93
C GLY A 33 30.62 3.23 19.36
N GLU A 34 29.50 3.81 19.79
CA GLU A 34 28.98 3.62 21.15
C GLU A 34 28.27 2.26 21.31
N GLN A 35 28.44 1.59 22.46
CA GLN A 35 27.72 0.36 22.75
C GLN A 35 26.27 0.66 23.16
N LEU A 36 25.30 0.04 22.49
CA LEU A 36 23.87 0.22 22.76
C LEU A 36 23.32 -0.98 23.57
N PRO A 37 22.93 -0.79 24.83
CA PRO A 37 22.25 -1.82 25.60
C PRO A 37 20.76 -1.91 25.20
N GLY A 38 20.30 -3.09 24.76
CA GLY A 38 18.87 -3.34 24.48
C GLY A 38 18.63 -4.28 23.29
N PHE A 39 17.35 -4.54 23.00
CA PHE A 39 16.93 -5.21 21.76
C PHE A 39 16.65 -4.14 20.69
N VAL A 40 17.25 -4.29 19.51
CA VAL A 40 17.03 -3.38 18.37
C VAL A 40 15.96 -3.98 17.47
N ILE A 41 14.89 -3.21 17.20
CA ILE A 41 13.95 -3.52 16.13
C ILE A 41 14.65 -3.16 14.81
N THR A 42 15.14 -4.16 14.09
CA THR A 42 15.91 -3.96 12.86
C THR A 42 15.00 -3.63 11.68
N CYS A 43 15.26 -2.53 10.96
CA CYS A 43 14.86 -2.38 9.57
C CYS A 43 16.00 -2.92 8.68
N PRO A 44 15.75 -3.89 7.78
CA PRO A 44 16.82 -4.45 6.95
C PRO A 44 17.28 -3.43 5.90
N THR A 45 18.43 -2.79 6.13
CA THR A 45 19.02 -1.81 5.20
C THR A 45 19.99 -2.46 4.20
N GLY A 46 19.97 -3.79 4.06
CA GLY A 46 20.83 -4.51 3.10
C GLY A 46 22.34 -4.45 3.39
N SER A 47 22.75 -3.83 4.50
CA SER A 47 24.14 -3.84 5.00
C SER A 47 24.21 -4.55 6.35
N ALA A 48 25.26 -5.35 6.54
CA ALA A 48 25.45 -6.06 7.80
C ALA A 48 25.68 -5.04 8.94
N ARG A 49 24.71 -4.99 9.87
CA ARG A 49 24.85 -4.41 11.22
C ARG A 49 24.92 -2.88 11.28
N GLN A 50 23.89 -2.19 10.77
CA GLN A 50 23.62 -0.81 11.19
C GLN A 50 22.23 -0.74 11.81
N ALA A 51 22.19 -0.65 13.15
CA ALA A 51 21.01 -0.27 13.88
C ALA A 51 20.85 1.25 13.78
N ALA A 52 19.94 1.73 12.93
CA ALA A 52 19.52 3.12 13.00
C ALA A 52 18.57 3.26 14.21
N PRO A 53 18.82 4.19 15.16
CA PRO A 53 17.94 4.38 16.29
C PRO A 53 16.58 4.87 15.77
N CYS A 54 15.55 4.07 15.97
CA CYS A 54 14.19 4.43 15.63
C CYS A 54 13.69 5.46 16.65
N GLY A 55 13.52 6.72 16.21
CA GLY A 55 12.82 7.74 17.00
C GLY A 55 13.66 8.53 18.01
N THR A 56 14.81 9.07 17.61
CA THR A 56 15.45 10.15 18.39
C THR A 56 14.74 11.48 18.11
N PRO A 57 14.88 12.52 18.97
CA PRO A 57 14.33 13.85 18.72
C PRO A 57 14.82 14.50 17.41
N GLY A 58 15.94 14.01 16.84
CA GLY A 58 16.47 14.43 15.55
C GLY A 58 16.03 13.57 14.36
N ASN A 59 15.36 12.43 14.59
CA ASN A 59 14.79 11.59 13.55
C ASN A 59 13.53 10.87 14.09
N PRO A 60 12.42 11.59 14.26
CA PRO A 60 11.17 10.97 14.69
C PRO A 60 10.80 9.90 13.66
N LEU A 61 10.40 8.72 14.14
CA LEU A 61 9.73 7.72 13.31
C LEU A 61 8.54 8.40 12.63
N GLN A 62 8.72 8.83 11.38
CA GLN A 62 7.63 9.22 10.52
C GLN A 62 6.94 7.90 10.16
N VAL A 63 6.07 7.40 11.05
CA VAL A 63 5.00 6.52 10.62
C VAL A 63 4.27 7.35 9.59
N ALA A 64 4.41 7.02 8.31
CA ALA A 64 3.75 7.73 7.23
C ALA A 64 2.24 7.60 7.47
N SER A 65 1.69 8.57 8.20
CA SER A 65 0.26 8.67 8.51
C SER A 65 -0.54 9.06 7.28
N ALA A 66 0.16 9.36 6.18
CA ALA A 66 -0.40 9.69 4.89
C ALA A 66 0.26 8.86 3.77
N PRO A 67 -0.53 8.41 2.79
CA PRO A 67 -0.03 7.73 1.59
C PRO A 67 0.92 8.63 0.76
N SER A 68 2.04 8.07 0.29
CA SER A 68 2.93 8.70 -0.71
C SER A 68 3.16 7.80 -1.93
N ALA A 69 2.52 8.16 -3.05
CA ALA A 69 2.95 7.80 -4.41
C ALA A 69 2.38 8.82 -5.41
N SER A 70 3.06 9.95 -5.47
CA SER A 70 3.08 10.96 -6.52
C SER A 70 4.52 11.52 -6.52
N PRO A 71 5.09 11.99 -7.64
CA PRO A 71 6.40 12.68 -7.63
C PRO A 71 6.49 13.82 -6.60
N ASP A 72 5.34 14.34 -6.16
CA ASP A 72 5.22 15.45 -5.20
C ASP A 72 5.01 15.00 -3.73
N ASN A 73 5.22 13.72 -3.39
CA ASN A 73 5.02 13.18 -2.03
C ASN A 73 3.58 13.31 -1.50
N GLY A 74 2.59 12.82 -2.25
CA GLY A 74 1.19 12.79 -1.82
C GLY A 74 0.33 11.82 -2.64
N LEU A 75 -1.00 12.00 -2.60
CA LEU A 75 -1.94 11.29 -3.47
C LEU A 75 -1.80 11.78 -4.91
N ALA A 76 -1.84 10.87 -5.87
CA ALA A 76 -2.11 11.24 -7.25
C ALA A 76 -3.56 11.73 -7.36
N VAL A 77 -3.77 12.84 -8.07
CA VAL A 77 -5.09 13.45 -8.25
C VAL A 77 -5.49 13.35 -9.72
N SER A 78 -6.66 12.78 -9.98
CA SER A 78 -7.28 12.81 -11.32
C SER A 78 -8.49 13.73 -11.29
N ARG A 79 -8.51 14.70 -12.21
CA ARG A 79 -9.67 15.54 -12.46
C ARG A 79 -10.73 14.73 -13.21
N ILE A 80 -11.96 14.79 -12.74
CA ILE A 80 -13.12 14.22 -13.44
C ILE A 80 -13.90 15.33 -14.11
N MET A 81 -14.20 15.10 -15.38
CA MET A 81 -15.14 15.88 -16.17
C MET A 81 -15.78 14.93 -17.16
N THR A 82 -17.08 14.68 -17.07
CA THR A 82 -17.75 13.81 -18.04
C THR A 82 -17.71 14.41 -19.42
N THR A 83 -17.57 13.55 -20.42
CA THR A 83 -17.68 13.90 -21.84
C THR A 83 -18.96 13.30 -22.40
N ALA A 84 -19.46 13.82 -23.51
CA ALA A 84 -20.71 13.35 -24.11
C ALA A 84 -20.61 11.93 -24.74
N SER A 85 -19.39 11.42 -24.94
CA SER A 85 -19.13 10.17 -25.69
C SER A 85 -18.52 9.05 -24.86
N ALA A 86 -18.00 9.34 -23.66
CA ALA A 86 -17.40 8.32 -22.81
C ALA A 86 -18.10 8.27 -21.45
N ALA A 87 -18.95 7.26 -21.28
CA ALA A 87 -19.52 6.89 -19.99
C ALA A 87 -18.47 6.33 -19.03
N ALA A 88 -17.27 5.95 -19.51
CA ALA A 88 -16.19 5.40 -18.68
C ALA A 88 -14.83 6.06 -18.91
N MET A 89 -14.03 6.06 -17.85
CA MET A 89 -12.71 6.67 -17.79
C MET A 89 -11.75 5.74 -17.04
N THR A 90 -10.50 5.66 -17.53
CA THR A 90 -9.40 5.06 -16.78
C THR A 90 -8.82 6.11 -15.83
N ILE A 91 -8.78 5.81 -14.53
CA ILE A 91 -8.19 6.69 -13.51
C ILE A 91 -6.75 6.29 -13.25
N LYS A 92 -6.52 4.97 -13.11
CA LYS A 92 -5.20 4.37 -12.92
C LYS A 92 -5.18 3.01 -13.64
N PRO A 93 -4.34 2.82 -14.67
CA PRO A 93 -4.29 1.57 -15.43
C PRO A 93 -3.52 0.44 -14.72
N ALA A 94 -3.25 0.60 -13.43
CA ALA A 94 -2.45 -0.32 -12.62
C ALA A 94 -3.05 -0.47 -11.22
N PRO A 95 -2.71 -1.54 -10.48
CA PRO A 95 -3.22 -1.78 -9.13
C PRO A 95 -2.94 -0.59 -8.22
N GLY A 96 -3.88 -0.31 -7.32
CA GLY A 96 -3.84 0.91 -6.52
C GLY A 96 -4.91 0.99 -5.45
N ARG A 97 -4.96 2.15 -4.79
CA ARG A 97 -5.94 2.43 -3.74
C ARG A 97 -6.61 3.78 -3.96
N LEU A 98 -7.94 3.83 -3.89
CA LEU A 98 -8.70 5.08 -3.90
C LEU A 98 -8.89 5.58 -2.46
N TYR A 99 -8.41 6.78 -2.17
CA TYR A 99 -8.45 7.37 -0.83
C TYR A 99 -9.52 8.45 -0.70
N ALA A 100 -9.82 9.17 -1.77
CA ALA A 100 -10.82 10.22 -1.75
C ALA A 100 -11.49 10.40 -3.11
N PHE A 101 -12.73 10.87 -3.08
CA PHE A 101 -13.35 11.52 -4.22
C PHE A 101 -14.23 12.67 -3.74
N ASN A 102 -14.35 13.69 -4.58
CA ASN A 102 -15.41 14.69 -4.50
C ASN A 102 -15.97 14.84 -5.92
N LEU A 103 -17.23 14.49 -6.10
CA LEU A 103 -17.90 14.48 -7.39
C LEU A 103 -19.21 15.24 -7.27
N CYS A 104 -19.41 16.22 -8.15
CA CYS A 104 -20.60 17.06 -8.21
C CYS A 104 -21.33 16.81 -9.52
N ASN A 105 -22.65 16.69 -9.43
CA ASN A 105 -23.53 16.58 -10.58
C ASN A 105 -24.15 17.95 -10.90
N ASN A 106 -23.80 18.49 -12.06
CA ASN A 106 -24.30 19.75 -12.60
C ASN A 106 -25.56 19.56 -13.46
N ALA A 107 -25.98 18.31 -13.71
CA ALA A 107 -27.18 18.03 -14.47
C ALA A 107 -28.46 18.27 -13.65
N SER A 108 -29.58 18.47 -14.36
CA SER A 108 -30.93 18.59 -13.80
C SER A 108 -31.55 17.25 -13.35
N THR A 109 -30.84 16.14 -13.59
CA THR A 109 -31.27 14.78 -13.24
C THR A 109 -30.12 14.04 -12.58
N SER A 110 -30.42 12.98 -11.82
CA SER A 110 -29.40 12.20 -11.11
C SER A 110 -28.38 11.58 -12.07
N ARG A 111 -27.16 11.41 -11.58
CA ARG A 111 -26.08 10.68 -12.27
C ARG A 111 -25.55 9.58 -11.36
N TYR A 112 -25.12 8.49 -11.97
CA TYR A 112 -24.74 7.28 -11.26
C TYR A 112 -23.28 6.97 -11.54
N VAL A 113 -22.49 6.93 -10.48
CA VAL A 113 -21.04 6.74 -10.55
C VAL A 113 -20.71 5.33 -10.08
N ARG A 114 -19.98 4.56 -10.88
CA ARG A 114 -19.55 3.19 -10.55
C ARG A 114 -18.05 3.05 -10.70
N PHE A 115 -17.43 2.32 -9.77
CA PHE A 115 -16.01 1.99 -9.81
C PHE A 115 -15.79 0.54 -10.22
N TYR A 116 -14.79 0.32 -11.07
CA TYR A 116 -14.44 -0.99 -11.62
C TYR A 116 -12.97 -1.29 -11.34
N ASN A 117 -12.70 -2.57 -11.07
CA ASN A 117 -11.36 -3.10 -10.90
C ASN A 117 -10.85 -3.54 -12.26
N ALA A 118 -10.52 -2.54 -13.08
CA ALA A 118 -10.12 -2.72 -14.46
C ALA A 118 -9.00 -1.75 -14.81
N ALA A 119 -8.04 -2.22 -15.61
CA ALA A 119 -6.94 -1.39 -16.12
C ALA A 119 -7.38 -0.42 -17.24
N ALA A 120 -8.56 -0.65 -17.82
CA ALA A 120 -9.12 0.15 -18.90
C ALA A 120 -10.56 0.59 -18.59
N ALA A 121 -10.98 1.71 -19.18
CA ALA A 121 -12.33 2.23 -19.09
C ALA A 121 -13.36 1.14 -19.43
N THR A 122 -14.32 0.93 -18.53
CA THR A 122 -15.32 -0.15 -18.62
C THR A 122 -16.67 0.35 -18.13
N THR A 123 -17.75 -0.12 -18.76
CA THR A 123 -19.16 0.04 -18.34
C THR A 123 -19.90 -1.29 -18.43
N GLY A 124 -21.05 -1.41 -17.77
CA GLY A 124 -21.97 -2.52 -17.95
C GLY A 124 -21.50 -3.88 -17.40
N THR A 125 -20.33 -3.95 -16.77
CA THR A 125 -19.85 -5.12 -16.03
C THR A 125 -20.20 -5.01 -14.55
N THR A 126 -20.00 -6.08 -13.76
CA THR A 126 -20.26 -6.01 -12.32
C THR A 126 -19.29 -5.04 -11.64
N PRO A 127 -19.78 -3.92 -11.05
CA PRO A 127 -18.92 -2.98 -10.33
C PRO A 127 -18.31 -3.64 -9.08
N VAL A 128 -17.16 -3.11 -8.64
CA VAL A 128 -16.42 -3.62 -7.46
C VAL A 128 -17.18 -3.38 -6.17
N TYR A 129 -18.01 -2.34 -6.16
CA TYR A 129 -18.86 -1.97 -5.05
C TYR A 129 -20.32 -2.32 -5.37
N ALA A 130 -21.05 -2.76 -4.34
CA ALA A 130 -22.47 -3.04 -4.45
C ALA A 130 -23.23 -1.73 -4.70
N GLY A 131 -23.59 -1.52 -5.96
CA GLY A 131 -24.44 -0.42 -6.43
C GLY A 131 -23.70 0.86 -6.81
N PRO A 132 -24.34 1.72 -7.62
CA PRO A 132 -23.80 3.01 -7.98
C PRO A 132 -23.86 4.04 -6.84
N ILE A 133 -22.84 4.88 -6.78
CA ILE A 133 -22.87 6.13 -6.03
C ILE A 133 -23.83 7.07 -6.76
N THR A 134 -24.94 7.39 -6.11
CA THR A 134 -25.94 8.30 -6.66
C THR A 134 -25.54 9.75 -6.41
N LEU A 135 -25.37 10.51 -7.47
CA LEU A 135 -25.25 11.96 -7.44
C LEU A 135 -26.61 12.57 -7.75
N ALA A 136 -27.28 13.12 -6.74
CA ALA A 136 -28.53 13.86 -6.94
C ALA A 136 -28.33 15.04 -7.90
N ALA A 137 -29.41 15.50 -8.55
CA ALA A 137 -29.36 16.69 -9.40
C ALA A 137 -28.83 17.92 -8.61
N GLY A 138 -27.82 18.60 -9.14
CA GLY A 138 -27.16 19.73 -8.46
C GLY A 138 -26.36 19.37 -7.20
N GLY A 139 -26.24 18.08 -6.87
CA GLY A 139 -25.65 17.61 -5.62
C GLY A 139 -24.21 17.11 -5.78
N CYS A 140 -23.47 17.10 -4.67
CA CYS A 140 -22.13 16.52 -4.60
C CYS A 140 -22.11 15.32 -3.66
N GLN A 141 -21.25 14.35 -3.96
CA GLN A 141 -20.88 13.27 -3.06
C GLN A 141 -19.39 13.34 -2.76
N GLN A 142 -19.06 13.06 -1.50
CA GLN A 142 -17.69 13.03 -1.03
C GLN A 142 -17.42 11.74 -0.29
N PHE A 143 -16.22 11.22 -0.49
CA PHE A 143 -15.69 10.07 0.23
C PHE A 143 -14.25 10.36 0.61
N THR A 144 -13.87 9.99 1.82
CA THR A 144 -12.49 10.01 2.28
C THR A 144 -12.25 8.77 3.15
N THR A 145 -11.05 8.22 3.08
CA THR A 145 -10.63 7.12 3.95
C THR A 145 -9.12 7.20 4.21
N ALA A 146 -8.71 6.79 5.41
CA ALA A 146 -7.29 6.69 5.76
C ALA A 146 -6.62 5.44 5.16
N VAL A 147 -7.38 4.36 4.92
CA VAL A 147 -6.83 3.04 4.52
C VAL A 147 -6.86 2.85 3.01
N GLY A 148 -7.77 3.53 2.33
CA GLY A 148 -7.94 3.39 0.88
C GLY A 148 -8.73 2.14 0.49
N LEU A 149 -9.53 2.29 -0.55
CA LEU A 149 -10.27 1.24 -1.23
C LEU A 149 -9.36 0.55 -2.24
N GLY A 150 -9.13 -0.76 -2.10
CA GLY A 150 -8.14 -1.50 -2.89
C GLY A 150 -8.67 -1.98 -4.26
N PHE A 151 -7.84 -1.81 -5.29
CA PHE A 151 -8.08 -2.26 -6.66
C PHE A 151 -6.87 -3.08 -7.14
N SER A 152 -7.09 -4.34 -7.53
CA SER A 152 -6.03 -5.29 -7.86
C SER A 152 -5.59 -5.32 -9.32
N ALA A 153 -6.35 -4.71 -10.24
CA ALA A 153 -6.06 -4.64 -11.68
C ALA A 153 -5.88 -3.19 -12.15
N GLY A 154 -6.73 -2.29 -11.66
CA GLY A 154 -6.72 -0.87 -12.01
C GLY A 154 -7.95 -0.16 -11.46
N ILE A 155 -7.93 1.16 -11.49
CA ILE A 155 -9.05 2.00 -11.09
C ILE A 155 -9.69 2.55 -12.36
N ALA A 156 -10.88 2.06 -12.68
CA ALA A 156 -11.73 2.60 -13.73
C ALA A 156 -13.04 3.10 -13.13
N LEU A 157 -13.64 4.09 -13.78
CA LEU A 157 -14.84 4.78 -13.35
C LEU A 157 -15.84 4.82 -14.50
N SER A 158 -17.12 4.66 -14.22
CA SER A 158 -18.18 5.06 -15.15
C SER A 158 -19.15 6.05 -14.52
N VAL A 159 -19.65 6.97 -15.34
CA VAL A 159 -20.77 7.85 -15.03
C VAL A 159 -21.88 7.59 -16.03
N THR A 160 -23.06 7.23 -15.54
CA THR A 160 -24.21 6.93 -16.39
C THR A 160 -25.46 7.72 -15.99
N ALA A 161 -26.38 7.85 -16.94
CA ALA A 161 -27.66 8.53 -16.73
C ALA A 161 -28.71 7.67 -16.03
N ALA A 162 -28.55 6.34 -16.00
CA ALA A 162 -29.48 5.43 -15.34
C ALA A 162 -28.83 4.53 -14.26
N ASN A 163 -29.68 4.02 -13.37
CA ASN A 163 -29.26 3.36 -12.14
C ASN A 163 -28.85 1.88 -12.33
N GLY A 164 -29.13 1.25 -13.47
CA GLY A 164 -28.83 -0.17 -13.68
C GLY A 164 -27.34 -0.50 -13.61
N ASP A 165 -26.97 -1.61 -12.98
CA ASP A 165 -25.55 -2.04 -12.90
C ASP A 165 -24.96 -2.36 -14.27
N GLY A 166 -25.79 -2.84 -15.19
CA GLY A 166 -25.46 -3.04 -16.61
C GLY A 166 -25.59 -1.79 -17.47
N ASP A 167 -25.94 -0.63 -16.89
CA ASP A 167 -26.15 0.59 -17.67
C ASP A 167 -24.84 1.11 -18.27
N ALA A 168 -24.93 1.52 -19.52
CA ALA A 168 -23.86 2.17 -20.27
C ALA A 168 -24.32 3.49 -20.88
N THR A 169 -25.53 3.96 -20.56
CA THR A 169 -26.12 5.19 -21.09
C THR A 169 -25.26 6.38 -20.67
N PRO A 170 -24.56 7.04 -21.60
CA PRO A 170 -23.67 8.14 -21.26
C PRO A 170 -24.44 9.35 -20.76
N GLY A 171 -23.82 10.11 -19.87
CA GLY A 171 -24.24 11.47 -19.57
C GLY A 171 -23.84 12.44 -20.70
N ILE A 172 -24.14 13.71 -20.48
CA ILE A 172 -23.70 14.80 -21.35
C ILE A 172 -22.35 15.33 -20.84
N ALA A 173 -21.62 16.02 -21.71
CA ALA A 173 -20.40 16.70 -21.34
C ALA A 173 -20.65 17.71 -20.20
N GLY A 174 -19.89 17.58 -19.11
CA GLY A 174 -19.96 18.45 -17.94
C GLY A 174 -21.04 18.12 -16.90
N ASP A 175 -21.83 17.07 -17.11
CA ASP A 175 -22.78 16.58 -16.12
C ASP A 175 -22.12 16.27 -14.77
N VAL A 176 -20.96 15.61 -14.75
CA VAL A 176 -20.23 15.33 -13.50
C VAL A 176 -18.83 15.92 -13.56
N SER A 177 -18.48 16.68 -12.52
CA SER A 177 -17.18 17.31 -12.34
C SER A 177 -16.63 17.02 -10.95
N GLY A 178 -15.30 17.03 -10.80
CA GLY A 178 -14.68 16.85 -9.49
C GLY A 178 -13.27 16.28 -9.57
N PHE A 179 -12.87 15.53 -8.53
CA PHE A 179 -11.57 14.89 -8.47
C PHE A 179 -11.58 13.58 -7.67
N LEU A 180 -10.61 12.72 -7.96
CA LEU A 180 -10.27 11.52 -7.20
C LEU A 180 -8.83 11.63 -6.70
N GLY A 181 -8.59 11.20 -5.46
CA GLY A 181 -7.26 11.02 -4.87
C GLY A 181 -6.95 9.53 -4.71
N PHE A 182 -5.86 9.06 -5.32
CA PHE A 182 -5.49 7.65 -5.34
C PHE A 182 -3.97 7.45 -5.25
N LEU A 183 -3.54 6.23 -4.90
CA LEU A 183 -2.17 5.74 -5.07
C LEU A 183 -2.10 4.57 -6.02
#